data_AF-A0A914MLS3-F1
#
_entry.id   AF-A0A914MLS3-F1
#
_cell.length_a   1.000
_cell.length_b   1.000
_cell.length_c   1.000
_cell.angle_alpha   90.00
_cell.angle_beta   90.00
_cell.angle_gamma   90.00
#
_symmetry.space_group_name_H-M   'P 1'
#
loop_
_entity.id
_entity.type
_entity.pdbx_description
1 polymer ?
#
loop_
_entity_poly.entity_id
_entity_poly.type
_entity_poly.pdbx_seq_one_letter_code
_entity_poly.pdbx_strand_id
1 'polypeptide(L)'
;MEPMATIEKSISNMYRNYEKVCEKLDKSAHCSQKCSLQDQSAFFQYTTFYRIHCIDFEEELESVLPCLREAAYKADIVCREKCVAKQPAEKQMNKEERQKQLCKNVECATICYVNQLSNSCPFSKQILIKLNVRIANEMRRLTKDEDFEKLSSQCQRVHLGEYLQKRLIEATK
;
A
#
# COMPACT_ATOMS: atom_id res chain seq x y z
N MET A 1 -8.39 -15.21 -12.15
CA MET A 1 -6.94 -15.10 -12.37
C MET A 1 -6.38 -14.21 -11.27
N GLU A 2 -5.41 -14.64 -10.45
CA GLU A 2 -4.80 -13.76 -9.45
C GLU A 2 -3.57 -13.07 -10.06
N PRO A 3 -3.70 -11.84 -10.60
CA PRO A 3 -2.78 -11.30 -11.61
C PRO A 3 -1.37 -10.99 -11.06
N MET A 4 -1.24 -10.96 -9.74
CA MET A 4 -0.03 -10.62 -9.00
C MET A 4 0.22 -11.57 -7.80
N ALA A 5 -0.46 -12.72 -7.70
CA ALA A 5 -0.37 -13.61 -6.53
C ALA A 5 1.05 -14.14 -6.26
N THR A 6 1.85 -14.26 -7.31
CA THR A 6 3.24 -14.74 -7.22
C THR A 6 4.25 -13.64 -6.89
N ILE A 7 3.82 -12.39 -6.71
CA ILE A 7 4.71 -11.30 -6.28
C ILE A 7 4.69 -11.21 -4.77
N GLU A 8 5.88 -11.19 -4.15
CA GLU A 8 6.00 -10.90 -2.73
C GLU A 8 5.45 -9.49 -2.45
N LYS A 9 4.45 -9.42 -1.57
CA LYS A 9 3.76 -8.18 -1.19
C LYS A 9 4.53 -7.50 -0.06
N SER A 10 5.68 -6.94 -0.38
CA SER A 10 6.51 -6.19 0.56
C SER A 10 7.09 -4.93 -0.06
N ILE A 11 7.39 -3.94 0.78
CA ILE A 11 7.96 -2.66 0.35
C ILE A 11 9.40 -2.87 -0.14
N SER A 12 10.17 -3.71 0.56
CA SER A 12 11.48 -4.17 0.12
C SER A 12 11.44 -4.80 -1.28
N ASN A 13 10.52 -5.74 -1.52
CA ASN A 13 10.39 -6.36 -2.83
C ASN A 13 9.97 -5.33 -3.91
N MET A 14 9.02 -4.45 -3.59
CA MET A 14 8.57 -3.40 -4.52
C MET A 14 9.75 -2.53 -5.00
N TYR A 15 10.56 -1.98 -4.10
CA TYR A 15 11.61 -1.05 -4.50
C TYR A 15 12.83 -1.76 -5.08
N ARG A 16 13.30 -2.86 -4.47
CA ARG A 16 14.48 -3.60 -4.96
C ARG A 16 14.26 -4.23 -6.33
N ASN A 17 13.02 -4.58 -6.66
CA ASN A 17 12.67 -5.18 -7.93
C ASN A 17 11.74 -4.27 -8.76
N TYR A 18 11.81 -2.95 -8.58
CA TYR A 18 10.86 -1.98 -9.13
C TYR A 18 10.57 -2.20 -10.62
N GLU A 19 11.60 -2.18 -11.48
CA GLU A 19 11.46 -2.38 -12.92
C GLU A 19 10.77 -3.71 -13.26
N LYS A 20 11.20 -4.80 -12.62
CA LYS A 20 10.63 -6.14 -12.85
C LYS A 20 9.18 -6.24 -12.37
N VAL A 21 8.82 -5.56 -11.28
CA VAL A 21 7.46 -5.49 -10.76
C VAL A 21 6.57 -4.68 -11.72
N CYS A 22 7.07 -3.55 -12.23
CA CYS A 22 6.36 -2.71 -13.17
C CYS A 22 6.17 -3.37 -14.54
N GLU A 23 7.20 -4.04 -15.07
CA GLU A 23 7.09 -4.85 -16.30
C GLU A 23 6.05 -5.97 -16.14
N LYS A 24 6.03 -6.64 -14.99
CA LYS A 24 5.05 -7.70 -14.73
C LYS A 24 3.63 -7.14 -14.59
N LEU A 25 3.48 -5.97 -13.98
CA LEU A 25 2.19 -5.27 -13.93
C LEU A 25 1.69 -4.96 -15.34
N ASP A 26 2.54 -4.40 -16.20
CA ASP A 26 2.19 -4.02 -17.57
C ASP A 26 1.74 -5.24 -18.41
N LYS A 27 2.51 -6.34 -18.37
CA LYS A 27 2.11 -7.60 -19.02
C LYS A 27 0.76 -8.11 -18.51
N SER A 28 0.54 -8.09 -17.20
CA SER A 28 -0.73 -8.52 -16.62
C SER A 28 -1.89 -7.59 -16.97
N ALA A 29 -1.65 -6.29 -17.12
CA ALA A 29 -2.63 -5.31 -17.58
C ALA A 29 -3.01 -5.53 -19.04
N HIS A 30 -2.04 -5.83 -19.91
CA HIS A 30 -2.34 -6.19 -21.31
C HIS A 30 -3.18 -7.48 -21.40
N CYS A 31 -2.89 -8.48 -20.57
CA CYS A 31 -3.68 -9.70 -20.51
C CYS A 31 -5.12 -9.45 -20.01
N SER A 32 -5.30 -8.57 -19.02
CA SER A 32 -6.62 -8.32 -18.42
C SER A 32 -7.61 -7.66 -19.38
N GLN A 33 -7.13 -6.92 -20.40
CA GLN A 33 -7.97 -6.34 -21.46
C GLN A 33 -8.80 -7.37 -22.22
N LYS A 34 -8.38 -8.64 -22.23
CA LYS A 34 -9.09 -9.76 -22.89
C LYS A 34 -10.10 -10.45 -21.96
N CYS A 35 -10.16 -10.06 -20.69
CA CYS A 35 -11.06 -10.64 -19.68
C CYS A 35 -12.39 -9.88 -19.61
N SER A 36 -13.34 -10.41 -18.83
CA SER A 36 -14.62 -9.75 -18.58
C SER A 36 -14.44 -8.39 -17.88
N LEU A 37 -15.42 -7.49 -17.98
CA LEU A 37 -15.38 -6.20 -17.27
C LEU A 37 -15.28 -6.38 -15.75
N GLN A 38 -15.90 -7.44 -15.21
CA GLN A 38 -15.81 -7.77 -13.79
C GLN A 38 -14.37 -8.15 -13.40
N ASP A 39 -13.71 -9.00 -14.20
CA ASP A 39 -12.32 -9.40 -13.97
C ASP A 39 -11.34 -8.23 -14.15
N GLN A 40 -11.61 -7.36 -15.12
CA GLN A 40 -10.83 -6.12 -15.32
C GLN A 40 -10.94 -5.21 -14.09
N SER A 41 -12.16 -4.98 -13.59
CA SER A 41 -12.37 -4.17 -12.37
C SER A 41 -11.65 -4.77 -11.16
N ALA A 42 -11.76 -6.08 -10.96
CA ALA A 42 -11.03 -6.79 -9.91
C ALA A 42 -9.51 -6.65 -10.06
N PHE A 43 -8.98 -6.80 -11.29
CA PHE A 43 -7.56 -6.55 -11.59
C PHE A 43 -7.12 -5.15 -11.17
N PHE A 44 -7.87 -4.12 -11.56
CA PHE A 44 -7.55 -2.73 -11.21
C PHE A 44 -7.56 -2.52 -9.69
N GLN A 45 -8.53 -3.10 -8.98
CA GLN A 45 -8.59 -2.99 -7.52
C GLN A 45 -7.40 -3.69 -6.86
N TYR A 46 -7.11 -4.94 -7.21
CA TYR A 46 -6.03 -5.73 -6.60
C TYR A 46 -4.62 -5.19 -6.90
N THR A 47 -4.44 -4.51 -8.03
CA THR A 47 -3.14 -3.96 -8.43
C THR A 47 -2.96 -2.49 -8.08
N THR A 48 -3.91 -1.86 -7.39
CA THR A 48 -3.88 -0.41 -7.05
C THR A 48 -2.54 0.04 -6.47
N PHE A 49 -1.98 -0.71 -5.51
CA PHE A 49 -0.68 -0.41 -4.94
C PHE A 49 0.42 -0.34 -6.01
N TYR A 50 0.57 -1.38 -6.83
CA TYR A 50 1.60 -1.46 -7.86
C TYR A 50 1.37 -0.43 -8.97
N ARG A 51 0.13 -0.25 -9.42
CA ARG A 51 -0.23 0.72 -10.45
C ARG A 51 0.16 2.14 -10.05
N ILE A 52 -0.13 2.52 -8.82
CA ILE A 52 0.20 3.88 -8.36
C ILE A 52 1.72 4.06 -8.29
N HIS A 53 2.48 3.04 -7.87
CA HIS A 53 3.95 3.15 -7.86
C HIS A 53 4.55 3.18 -9.28
N CYS A 54 4.06 2.31 -10.17
CA CYS A 54 4.66 2.05 -11.49
C CYS A 54 4.15 2.96 -12.60
N ILE A 55 3.02 3.63 -12.41
CA ILE A 55 2.38 4.46 -13.45
C ILE A 55 2.20 5.87 -12.92
N ASP A 56 1.43 6.05 -11.84
CA ASP A 56 1.10 7.39 -11.34
C ASP A 56 2.33 8.14 -10.77
N PHE A 57 3.34 7.43 -10.26
CA PHE A 57 4.51 8.01 -9.57
C PHE A 57 5.87 7.61 -10.18
N GLU A 58 5.90 7.03 -11.38
CA GLU A 58 7.15 6.54 -11.99
C GLU A 58 8.24 7.63 -12.04
N GLU A 59 7.92 8.78 -12.62
CA GLU A 59 8.85 9.91 -12.76
C GLU A 59 9.29 10.49 -11.41
N GLU A 60 8.35 10.69 -10.46
CA GLU A 60 8.67 11.21 -9.13
C GLU A 60 9.59 10.23 -8.38
N LEU A 61 9.36 8.92 -8.51
CA LEU A 61 10.14 7.89 -7.84
C LEU A 61 11.53 7.70 -8.46
N GLU A 62 11.71 7.90 -9.77
CA GLU A 62 12.98 7.68 -10.48
C GLU A 62 14.17 8.31 -9.74
N SER A 63 14.03 9.57 -9.33
CA SER A 63 15.07 10.33 -8.65
C SER A 63 15.44 9.81 -7.24
N VAL A 64 14.52 9.12 -6.56
CA VAL A 64 14.69 8.65 -5.17
C VAL A 64 14.78 7.13 -5.04
N LEU A 65 14.51 6.40 -6.13
CA LEU A 65 14.54 4.94 -6.19
C LEU A 65 15.85 4.32 -5.70
N PRO A 66 17.04 4.83 -6.07
CA PRO A 66 18.30 4.26 -5.57
C PRO A 66 18.38 4.24 -4.04
N CYS A 67 17.95 5.32 -3.38
CA CYS A 67 17.94 5.36 -1.92
C CYS A 67 16.86 4.45 -1.33
N LEU A 68 15.64 4.49 -1.89
CA LEU A 68 14.54 3.66 -1.41
C LEU A 68 14.87 2.16 -1.51
N ARG A 69 15.58 1.73 -2.56
CA ARG A 69 16.06 0.36 -2.75
C ARG A 69 16.92 -0.12 -1.57
N GLU A 70 17.86 0.71 -1.12
CA GLU A 70 18.75 0.39 0.00
C GLU A 70 18.02 0.42 1.35
N ALA A 71 17.16 1.43 1.56
CA ALA A 71 16.46 1.63 2.82
C ALA A 71 15.36 0.58 3.08
N ALA A 72 14.74 0.05 2.02
CA ALA A 72 13.50 -0.71 2.15
C ALA A 72 13.63 -2.02 2.91
N TYR A 73 14.77 -2.72 2.84
CA TYR A 73 14.96 -3.97 3.58
C TYR A 73 14.92 -3.74 5.10
N LYS A 74 15.61 -2.71 5.58
CA LYS A 74 15.60 -2.34 7.01
C LYS A 74 14.22 -1.88 7.44
N ALA A 75 13.53 -1.09 6.61
CA ALA A 75 12.17 -0.65 6.88
C ALA A 75 11.21 -1.85 7.03
N ASP A 76 11.32 -2.85 6.16
CA ASP A 76 10.54 -4.09 6.22
C ASP A 76 10.68 -4.82 7.56
N ILE A 77 11.92 -4.98 8.05
CA ILE A 77 12.18 -5.64 9.34
C ILE A 77 11.50 -4.86 10.47
N VAL A 78 11.80 -3.56 10.59
CA VAL A 78 11.31 -2.71 11.68
C VAL A 78 9.79 -2.63 11.66
N CYS A 79 9.18 -2.43 10.50
CA CYS A 79 7.75 -2.20 10.39
C CYS A 79 6.92 -3.47 10.53
N ARG A 80 7.41 -4.63 10.06
CA ARG A 80 6.74 -5.91 10.32
C ARG A 80 6.78 -6.24 11.80
N GLU A 81 7.92 -6.08 12.46
CA GLU A 81 8.02 -6.31 13.90
C GLU A 81 7.08 -5.37 14.68
N LYS A 82 7.07 -4.08 14.34
CA LYS A 82 6.26 -3.07 15.05
C LYS A 82 4.76 -3.23 14.83
N CYS A 83 4.33 -3.58 13.62
CA CYS A 83 2.92 -3.51 13.23
C CYS A 83 2.22 -4.86 13.13
N VAL A 84 2.97 -5.97 13.08
CA VAL A 84 2.41 -7.32 12.93
C VAL A 84 2.65 -8.19 14.19
N ALA A 85 3.63 -7.89 15.04
CA ALA A 85 4.00 -8.78 16.15
C ALA A 85 3.20 -8.55 17.45
N LYS A 86 2.86 -9.69 18.10
CA LYS A 86 2.32 -9.88 19.47
C LYS A 86 0.83 -9.57 19.71
N GLN A 87 -0.08 -10.25 19.00
CA GLN A 87 -1.50 -10.30 19.36
C GLN A 87 -1.96 -11.77 19.47
N PRO A 88 -2.93 -12.09 20.35
CA PRO A 88 -3.38 -13.46 20.58
C PRO A 88 -3.81 -14.12 19.26
N ALA A 89 -3.57 -15.44 19.14
CA ALA A 89 -3.73 -16.18 17.90
C ALA A 89 -5.01 -15.77 17.17
N GLU A 90 -4.88 -15.30 15.91
CA GLU A 90 -5.98 -14.86 15.03
C GLU A 90 -7.19 -15.81 15.07
N LYS A 91 -6.95 -17.08 15.38
CA LYS A 91 -7.92 -18.15 15.61
C LYS A 91 -9.02 -17.83 16.63
N GLN A 92 -8.84 -16.91 17.57
CA GLN A 92 -9.86 -16.56 18.59
C GLN A 92 -10.73 -15.36 18.23
N MET A 93 -10.36 -14.56 17.23
CA MET A 93 -11.07 -13.33 16.88
C MET A 93 -12.22 -13.59 15.92
N ASN A 94 -13.36 -12.93 16.13
CA ASN A 94 -14.48 -12.97 15.19
C ASN A 94 -14.17 -12.18 13.91
N LYS A 95 -15.02 -12.30 12.87
CA LYS A 95 -14.78 -11.70 11.55
C LYS A 95 -14.61 -10.17 11.62
N GLU A 96 -15.41 -9.50 12.43
CA GLU A 96 -15.38 -8.04 12.57
C GLU A 96 -14.12 -7.57 13.29
N GLU A 97 -13.74 -8.25 14.36
CA GLU A 97 -12.50 -8.00 15.11
C GLU A 97 -11.27 -8.19 14.23
N ARG A 98 -11.24 -9.28 13.43
CA ARG A 98 -10.17 -9.51 12.45
C ARG A 98 -10.08 -8.38 11.44
N GLN A 99 -11.21 -7.93 10.89
CA GLN A 99 -11.22 -6.83 9.94
C GLN A 99 -10.69 -5.52 10.57
N LYS A 100 -11.19 -5.18 11.76
CA LYS A 100 -10.70 -4.03 12.55
C LYS A 100 -9.19 -4.10 12.76
N GLN A 101 -8.67 -5.27 13.12
CA GLN A 101 -7.25 -5.47 13.36
C GLN A 101 -6.41 -5.37 12.10
N LEU A 102 -6.87 -5.94 10.98
CA LEU A 102 -6.22 -5.81 9.68
C LEU A 102 -6.07 -4.34 9.28
N CYS A 103 -7.13 -3.54 9.44
CA CYS A 103 -7.09 -2.11 9.13
C CYS A 103 -6.14 -1.33 10.05
N LYS A 104 -6.08 -1.67 11.35
CA LYS A 104 -5.07 -1.11 12.27
C LYS A 104 -3.64 -1.45 11.84
N ASN A 105 -3.41 -2.69 11.41
CA ASN A 105 -2.09 -3.13 10.94
C ASN A 105 -1.70 -2.40 9.66
N VAL A 106 -2.64 -2.19 8.73
CA VAL A 106 -2.42 -1.38 7.52
C VAL A 106 -2.08 0.06 7.89
N GLU A 107 -2.84 0.70 8.77
CA GLU A 107 -2.56 2.08 9.21
C GLU A 107 -1.16 2.18 9.84
N CYS A 108 -0.83 1.27 10.76
CA CYS A 108 0.49 1.21 11.40
C CYS A 108 1.61 1.01 10.37
N ALA A 109 1.44 0.06 9.45
CA ALA A 109 2.44 -0.26 8.44
C ALA A 109 2.67 0.95 7.53
N THR A 110 1.61 1.58 7.02
CA THR A 110 1.69 2.79 6.20
C THR A 110 2.49 3.90 6.90
N ILE A 111 2.14 4.21 8.16
CA ILE A 111 2.85 5.22 8.94
C ILE A 111 4.31 4.82 9.18
N CYS A 112 4.56 3.57 9.53
CA CYS A 112 5.90 3.08 9.83
C CYS A 112 6.81 3.13 8.60
N TYR A 113 6.36 2.62 7.45
CA TYR A 113 7.16 2.58 6.24
C TYR A 113 7.51 3.99 5.76
N VAL A 114 6.54 4.90 5.73
CA VAL A 114 6.80 6.29 5.35
C VAL A 114 7.80 6.94 6.32
N ASN A 115 7.69 6.70 7.63
CA ASN A 115 8.65 7.22 8.60
C ASN A 115 10.06 6.63 8.40
N GLN A 116 10.20 5.30 8.33
CA GLN A 116 11.51 4.64 8.18
C GLN A 116 12.21 5.03 6.87
N LEU A 117 11.46 5.07 5.77
CA LEU A 117 11.99 5.45 4.46
C LEU A 117 12.30 6.95 4.40
N SER A 118 11.46 7.82 4.97
CA SER A 118 11.74 9.26 5.00
C SER A 118 12.97 9.59 5.83
N ASN A 119 13.21 8.89 6.94
CA ASN A 119 14.41 9.10 7.75
C ASN A 119 15.68 8.63 7.04
N SER A 120 15.58 7.55 6.27
CA SER A 120 16.72 7.00 5.51
C SER A 120 16.96 7.76 4.20
N CYS A 121 15.89 8.27 3.60
CA CYS A 121 15.84 8.94 2.30
C CYS A 121 15.03 10.25 2.39
N PRO A 122 15.57 11.33 2.98
CA PRO A 122 14.81 12.56 3.26
C PRO A 122 14.12 13.18 2.04
N PHE A 123 14.77 13.14 0.87
CA PHE A 123 14.20 13.67 -0.38
C PHE A 123 12.95 12.90 -0.86
N SER A 124 12.76 11.66 -0.41
CA SER A 124 11.58 10.86 -0.76
C SER A 124 10.33 11.21 0.07
N LYS A 125 10.47 11.95 1.17
CA LYS A 125 9.40 12.18 2.16
C LYS A 125 8.09 12.65 1.53
N GLN A 126 8.14 13.72 0.72
CA GLN A 126 6.94 14.28 0.11
C GLN A 126 6.32 13.33 -0.93
N ILE A 127 7.17 12.64 -1.70
CA ILE A 127 6.73 11.64 -2.69
C ILE A 127 6.00 10.49 -1.99
N LEU A 128 6.59 9.94 -0.93
CA LEU A 128 5.99 8.86 -0.15
C LEU A 128 4.65 9.25 0.50
N ILE A 129 4.53 10.49 0.99
CA ILE A 129 3.26 11.01 1.52
C ILE A 129 2.21 11.08 0.41
N LYS A 130 2.51 11.77 -0.70
CA LYS A 130 1.58 11.89 -1.84
C LYS A 130 1.15 10.52 -2.36
N LEU A 131 2.08 9.60 -2.48
CA LEU A 131 1.83 8.24 -2.96
C LEU A 131 0.82 7.50 -2.08
N ASN A 132 0.99 7.55 -0.75
CA ASN A 132 0.07 6.88 0.18
C ASN A 132 -1.31 7.55 0.22
N VAL A 133 -1.37 8.88 0.08
CA VAL A 133 -2.64 9.61 -0.07
C VAL A 133 -3.34 9.22 -1.36
N ARG A 134 -2.60 9.09 -2.47
CA ARG A 134 -3.15 8.65 -3.75
C ARG A 134 -3.72 7.24 -3.66
N ILE A 135 -3.02 6.30 -3.00
CA ILE A 135 -3.52 4.93 -2.76
C ILE A 135 -4.82 4.97 -1.97
N ALA A 136 -4.87 5.72 -0.87
CA ALA A 136 -6.07 5.81 -0.04
C ALA A 136 -7.28 6.37 -0.82
N ASN A 137 -7.07 7.46 -1.55
CA ASN A 137 -8.10 8.09 -2.37
C ASN A 137 -8.60 7.15 -3.47
N GLU A 138 -7.71 6.40 -4.10
CA GLU A 138 -8.09 5.42 -5.11
C GLU A 138 -8.89 4.26 -4.52
N MET A 139 -8.49 3.74 -3.35
CA MET A 139 -9.25 2.72 -2.64
C MET A 139 -10.63 3.23 -2.20
N ARG A 140 -10.74 4.50 -1.79
CA ARG A 140 -12.04 5.12 -1.46
C ARG A 140 -12.93 5.25 -2.68
N ARG A 141 -12.37 5.68 -3.82
CA ARG A 141 -13.08 5.82 -5.11
C ARG A 141 -13.64 4.48 -5.60
N LEU A 142 -12.91 3.39 -5.37
CA LEU A 142 -13.31 2.03 -5.74
C LEU A 142 -14.31 1.40 -4.75
N THR A 143 -14.56 2.03 -3.61
CA THR A 143 -15.49 1.53 -2.58
C THR A 143 -16.81 2.32 -2.66
N LYS A 144 -17.95 1.64 -2.82
CA LYS A 144 -19.27 2.29 -2.81
C LYS A 144 -19.52 2.94 -1.44
N ASP A 145 -20.25 4.06 -1.43
CA ASP A 145 -20.51 4.81 -0.20
C ASP A 145 -21.23 3.97 0.86
N GLU A 146 -22.26 3.22 0.46
CA GLU A 146 -22.98 2.30 1.35
C GLU A 146 -22.09 1.21 1.96
N ASP A 147 -21.07 0.75 1.23
CA ASP A 147 -20.14 -0.26 1.72
C ASP A 147 -19.10 0.38 2.65
N PHE A 148 -18.66 1.60 2.34
CA PHE A 148 -17.74 2.38 3.15
C PHE A 148 -18.35 2.76 4.51
N GLU A 149 -19.62 3.17 4.54
CA GLU A 149 -20.33 3.54 5.78
C GLU A 149 -20.49 2.36 6.75
N LYS A 150 -20.54 1.14 6.22
CA LYS A 150 -20.60 -0.10 7.03
C LYS A 150 -19.24 -0.52 7.59
N LEU A 151 -18.14 0.06 7.11
CA LEU A 151 -16.81 -0.24 7.63
C LEU A 151 -16.64 0.31 9.04
N SER A 152 -15.83 -0.38 9.86
CA SER A 152 -15.42 0.17 11.14
C SER A 152 -14.63 1.47 10.95
N SER A 153 -14.61 2.33 11.98
CA SER A 153 -13.84 3.58 11.94
C SER A 153 -12.35 3.37 11.64
N GLN A 154 -11.76 2.24 12.06
CA GLN A 154 -10.37 1.89 11.73
C GLN A 154 -10.18 1.60 10.23
N CYS A 155 -11.15 0.94 9.60
CA CYS A 155 -11.10 0.64 8.17
C CYS A 155 -11.47 1.85 7.30
N GLN A 156 -12.34 2.74 7.78
CA GLN A 156 -12.62 3.99 7.08
C GLN A 156 -11.35 4.86 7.00
N ARG A 157 -10.60 4.99 8.09
CA ARG A 157 -9.37 5.80 8.17
C ARG A 157 -8.33 5.47 7.10
N VAL A 158 -8.11 4.19 6.81
CA VAL A 158 -7.09 3.78 5.80
C VAL A 158 -7.52 4.06 4.36
N HIS A 159 -8.76 4.49 4.14
CA HIS A 159 -9.29 4.96 2.86
C HIS A 159 -9.40 6.50 2.80
N LEU A 160 -9.18 7.21 3.91
CA LEU A 160 -9.30 8.66 3.98
C LEU A 160 -7.93 9.32 3.75
N GLY A 161 -7.74 9.88 2.55
CA GLY A 161 -6.48 10.52 2.16
C GLY A 161 -6.07 11.66 3.09
N GLU A 162 -6.99 12.55 3.46
CA GLU A 162 -6.72 13.68 4.37
C GLU A 162 -6.28 13.20 5.76
N TYR A 163 -6.94 12.15 6.27
CA TYR A 163 -6.57 11.53 7.53
C TYR A 163 -5.14 11.00 7.47
N LEU A 164 -4.83 10.19 6.46
CA LEU A 164 -3.49 9.63 6.32
C LEU A 164 -2.44 10.72 6.08
N GLN A 165 -2.72 11.73 5.26
CA GLN A 165 -1.80 12.84 5.02
C GLN A 165 -1.39 13.51 6.33
N LYS A 166 -2.36 13.87 7.18
CA LYS A 166 -2.10 14.47 8.49
C LYS A 166 -1.21 13.56 9.35
N ARG A 167 -1.56 12.28 9.46
CA ARG A 167 -0.82 11.29 10.27
C ARG A 167 0.60 11.07 9.77
N LEU A 168 0.78 11.02 8.45
CA LEU A 168 2.09 10.84 7.83
C LEU A 168 2.99 12.07 8.02
N ILE A 169 2.43 13.27 7.88
CA ILE A 169 3.15 14.52 8.18
C ILE A 169 3.57 14.54 9.66
N GLU A 170 2.66 14.24 10.59
CA GLU A 170 2.95 14.18 12.03
C GLU A 170 4.06 13.17 12.35
N ALA A 171 4.03 11.99 11.74
CA ALA A 171 4.97 10.91 12.00
C ALA A 171 6.36 11.10 11.37
N THR A 172 6.51 12.06 10.47
CA THR A 172 7.77 12.36 9.75
C THR A 172 8.33 13.73 10.09
N LYS A 173 7.78 14.42 11.10
CA LYS A 173 8.38 15.64 11.66
C LYS A 173 9.73 15.31 12.28
#